data_AF-A0A931ANK1-F1
#
_entry.id   AF-A0A931ANK1-F1
#
_cell.length_a   1.000
_cell.length_b   1.000
_cell.length_c   1.000
_cell.angle_alpha   90.00
_cell.angle_beta   90.00
_cell.angle_gamma   90.00
#
_symmetry.space_group_name_H-M   'P 1'
#
loop_
_entity.id
_entity.type
_entity.pdbx_description
1 polymer ?
#
loop_
_entity_poly.entity_id
_entity_poly.type
_entity_poly.pdbx_seq_one_letter_code
_entity_poly.pdbx_strand_id
1 'polypeptide(L)'
;TKYRKKLFFHQHLLYMNKIFSYLCKNLNMDLVEFNGEQDHVHLLIKYPPNLSVSSISHRLKGASSKILRQNFTNLKRQSCLWSPSYFVSSCGGAPINILKTYIQNQKVPL
;
A
#
# COMPACT_ATOMS: atom_id res chain seq x y z
N THR A 1 9.42 0.80 -1.62
CA THR A 1 10.03 0.30 -2.86
C THR A 1 11.30 -0.45 -2.51
N LYS A 2 11.78 -1.33 -3.40
CA LYS A 2 13.07 -1.98 -3.19
C LYS A 2 14.17 -0.92 -3.15
N TYR A 3 15.03 -0.97 -2.13
CA TYR A 3 16.08 0.02 -1.85
C TYR A 3 15.58 1.47 -1.68
N ARG A 4 14.33 1.67 -1.24
CA ARG A 4 13.77 3.02 -0.99
C ARG A 4 13.88 3.96 -2.21
N LYS A 5 13.91 3.39 -3.43
CA LYS A 5 13.92 4.17 -4.68
C LYS A 5 12.67 5.05 -4.75
N LYS A 6 12.87 6.33 -5.05
CA LYS A 6 11.83 7.34 -5.27
C LYS A 6 11.19 7.14 -6.65
N LEU A 7 10.24 6.21 -6.74
CA LEU A 7 9.61 5.77 -7.99
C LEU A 7 8.16 6.21 -8.12
N PHE A 8 7.53 6.56 -7.00
CA PHE A 8 6.12 6.90 -6.94
C PHE A 8 5.91 8.40 -7.12
N PHE A 9 4.99 8.74 -8.02
CA PHE A 9 4.52 10.08 -8.31
C PHE A 9 3.02 10.11 -7.99
N HIS A 10 2.42 11.30 -7.96
CA HIS A 10 1.02 11.49 -7.62
C HIS A 10 0.08 10.51 -8.38
N GLN A 11 0.23 10.40 -9.70
CA GLN A 11 -0.56 9.50 -10.53
C GLN A 11 -0.45 8.02 -10.12
N HIS A 12 0.73 7.58 -9.66
CA HIS A 12 0.93 6.21 -9.21
C HIS A 12 0.15 5.97 -7.92
N LEU A 13 0.15 6.93 -6.99
CA LEU A 13 -0.56 6.81 -5.73
C LEU A 13 -2.08 6.80 -5.93
N LEU A 14 -2.62 7.66 -6.80
CA LEU A 14 -4.04 7.64 -7.16
C LEU A 14 -4.47 6.27 -7.73
N TYR A 15 -3.65 5.71 -8.62
CA TYR A 15 -3.92 4.40 -9.21
C TYR A 15 -3.74 3.26 -8.19
N MET A 16 -2.73 3.34 -7.33
CA MET A 16 -2.53 2.40 -6.23
C MET A 16 -3.70 2.39 -5.26
N ASN A 17 -4.27 3.54 -4.90
CA ASN A 17 -5.43 3.60 -4.02
C ASN A 17 -6.60 2.77 -4.58
N LYS A 18 -6.88 2.92 -5.89
CA LYS A 18 -7.91 2.14 -6.59
C LYS A 18 -7.59 0.64 -6.57
N ILE A 19 -6.35 0.25 -6.87
CA ILE A 19 -5.94 -1.17 -6.88
C ILE A 19 -6.00 -1.76 -5.47
N PHE A 20 -5.45 -1.09 -4.47
CA PHE A 20 -5.46 -1.62 -3.10
C PHE A 20 -6.88 -1.72 -2.55
N SER A 21 -7.76 -0.78 -2.88
CA SER A 21 -9.19 -0.89 -2.58
C SER A 21 -9.79 -2.16 -3.19
N TYR A 22 -9.55 -2.41 -4.47
CA TYR A 22 -10.02 -3.61 -5.16
C TYR A 22 -9.44 -4.91 -4.58
N LEU A 23 -8.12 -4.96 -4.36
CA LEU A 23 -7.46 -6.13 -3.78
C LEU A 23 -7.91 -6.44 -2.36
N CYS A 24 -8.15 -5.40 -1.54
CA CYS A 24 -8.69 -5.58 -0.19
C CYS A 24 -10.09 -6.19 -0.25
N LYS A 25 -10.99 -5.65 -1.08
CA LYS A 25 -12.33 -6.20 -1.27
C LYS A 25 -12.32 -7.67 -1.69
N ASN A 26 -11.45 -8.05 -2.63
CA ASN A 26 -11.32 -9.45 -3.08
C ASN A 26 -10.81 -10.41 -1.99
N LEU A 27 -10.26 -9.90 -0.91
CA LEU A 27 -9.79 -10.66 0.25
C LEU A 27 -10.74 -10.54 1.45
N ASN A 28 -11.96 -9.99 1.26
CA ASN A 28 -12.90 -9.68 2.33
C ASN A 28 -12.31 -8.75 3.40
N MET A 29 -11.51 -7.77 2.97
CA MET A 29 -10.91 -6.74 3.80
C MET A 29 -11.40 -5.35 3.37
N ASP A 30 -11.40 -4.41 4.30
CA ASP A 30 -11.69 -3.00 4.00
C ASP A 30 -10.40 -2.17 4.01
N LEU A 31 -10.17 -1.41 2.94
CA LEU A 31 -9.19 -0.34 2.95
C LEU A 31 -9.84 0.90 3.55
N VAL A 32 -9.44 1.24 4.78
CA VAL A 32 -10.00 2.37 5.54
C VAL A 32 -9.35 3.69 5.12
N GLU A 33 -8.03 3.69 4.96
CA GLU A 33 -7.26 4.86 4.55
C GLU A 33 -6.04 4.43 3.75
N PHE A 34 -5.64 5.25 2.78
CA PHE A 34 -4.45 5.03 1.97
C PHE A 34 -3.72 6.35 1.75
N ASN A 35 -2.40 6.33 1.95
CA ASN A 35 -1.53 7.38 1.45
C ASN A 35 -0.16 6.79 1.11
N GLY A 36 0.74 7.61 0.57
CA GLY A 36 2.10 7.20 0.31
C GLY A 36 3.01 8.37 -0.03
N GLU A 37 4.30 8.05 -0.05
CA GLU A 37 5.37 8.95 -0.46
C GLU A 37 6.06 8.42 -1.72
N GLN A 38 7.17 9.03 -2.13
CA GLN A 38 7.87 8.66 -3.36
C GLN A 38 8.42 7.23 -3.36
N ASP A 39 8.61 6.64 -2.19
CA ASP A 39 9.31 5.37 -2.01
C ASP A 39 8.54 4.36 -1.16
N HIS A 40 7.36 4.69 -0.62
CA HIS A 40 6.57 3.76 0.18
C HIS A 40 5.09 4.15 0.24
N VAL A 41 4.24 3.23 0.70
CA VAL A 41 2.80 3.43 0.87
C VAL A 41 2.36 2.95 2.24
N HIS A 42 1.33 3.59 2.78
CA HIS A 42 0.68 3.28 4.05
C HIS A 42 -0.76 2.89 3.78
N LEU A 43 -1.17 1.77 4.36
CA LEU A 43 -2.54 1.26 4.26
C LEU A 43 -3.06 1.07 5.69
N LEU A 44 -4.20 1.68 5.99
CA LEU A 44 -5.01 1.30 7.15
C LEU A 44 -6.10 0.34 6.68
N ILE A 45 -6.07 -0.89 7.19
CA ILE A 45 -6.99 -1.94 6.77
C ILE A 45 -7.75 -2.53 7.96
N LYS A 46 -8.98 -2.98 7.70
CA LYS A 46 -9.69 -3.95 8.54
C LYS A 46 -9.68 -5.29 7.82
N TYR A 47 -9.36 -6.36 8.52
CA TYR A 47 -9.20 -7.68 7.92
C TYR A 47 -9.70 -8.78 8.88
N PRO A 48 -10.14 -9.94 8.36
CA PRO A 48 -10.64 -11.02 9.18
C PRO A 48 -9.49 -11.76 9.90
N PRO A 49 -9.71 -12.24 11.14
CA PRO A 49 -8.65 -12.78 11.99
C PRO A 49 -8.03 -14.10 11.48
N ASN A 50 -8.70 -14.79 10.57
CA ASN A 50 -8.19 -16.01 9.92
C ASN A 50 -7.11 -15.74 8.87
N LEU A 51 -6.91 -14.48 8.46
CA LEU A 51 -5.83 -14.10 7.55
C LEU A 51 -4.61 -13.62 8.34
N SER A 52 -3.47 -14.27 8.11
CA SER A 52 -2.20 -13.78 8.68
C SER A 52 -1.75 -12.49 7.99
N VAL A 53 -1.16 -11.59 8.77
CA VAL A 53 -0.58 -10.33 8.28
C VAL A 53 0.46 -10.58 7.18
N SER A 54 1.27 -11.63 7.33
CA SER A 54 2.27 -12.02 6.34
C SER A 54 1.64 -12.42 5.00
N SER A 55 0.54 -13.17 5.03
CA SER A 55 -0.23 -13.56 3.83
C SER A 55 -0.84 -12.35 3.14
N ILE A 56 -1.43 -11.43 3.91
CA ILE A 56 -1.98 -10.16 3.40
C ILE A 56 -0.89 -9.35 2.69
N SER A 57 0.23 -9.11 3.36
CA SER A 57 1.36 -8.36 2.82
C SER A 57 1.90 -9.00 1.53
N HIS A 58 2.06 -10.33 1.52
CA HIS A 58 2.52 -11.07 0.35
C HIS A 58 1.57 -10.89 -0.85
N ARG A 59 0.26 -11.09 -0.64
CA ARG A 59 -0.76 -10.98 -1.70
C ARG A 59 -0.86 -9.56 -2.26
N LEU A 60 -0.95 -8.55 -1.37
CA LEU A 60 -1.06 -7.15 -1.77
C LEU A 60 0.18 -6.71 -2.55
N LYS A 61 1.39 -7.03 -2.08
CA LYS A 61 2.64 -6.64 -2.75
C LYS A 61 2.82 -7.38 -4.08
N GLY A 62 2.52 -8.67 -4.14
CA GLY A 62 2.62 -9.48 -5.35
C GLY A 62 1.70 -8.97 -6.46
N ALA A 63 0.39 -8.86 -6.16
CA ALA A 63 -0.60 -8.42 -7.12
C ALA A 63 -0.37 -6.98 -7.58
N SER A 64 -0.15 -6.04 -6.65
CA SER A 64 0.13 -4.63 -7.00
C SER A 64 1.39 -4.49 -7.84
N SER A 65 2.47 -5.22 -7.54
CA SER A 65 3.70 -5.20 -8.34
C SER A 65 3.48 -5.64 -9.77
N LYS A 66 2.64 -6.65 -10.00
CA LYS A 66 2.29 -7.10 -11.36
C LYS A 66 1.50 -6.02 -12.09
N ILE A 67 0.41 -5.53 -11.49
CA ILE A 67 -0.51 -4.58 -12.13
C ILE A 67 0.20 -3.25 -12.42
N LEU A 68 0.95 -2.69 -11.47
CA LEU A 68 1.64 -1.42 -11.64
C LEU A 68 2.70 -1.47 -12.74
N ARG A 69 3.46 -2.57 -12.84
CA ARG A 69 4.48 -2.73 -13.89
C ARG A 69 3.89 -2.97 -15.27
N GLN A 70 2.64 -3.42 -15.36
CA GLN A 70 1.91 -3.54 -16.63
C GLN A 70 1.40 -2.18 -17.11
N ASN A 71 0.99 -1.30 -16.19
CA ASN A 71 0.36 -0.01 -16.51
C ASN A 71 1.35 1.17 -16.59
N PHE A 72 2.54 1.06 -15.99
CA PHE A 72 3.52 2.15 -15.94
C PHE A 72 4.90 1.71 -16.43
N THR A 73 5.34 2.30 -17.54
CA THR A 73 6.60 1.94 -18.23
C THR A 73 7.85 2.21 -17.37
N ASN A 74 7.86 3.29 -16.60
CA ASN A 74 8.92 3.61 -15.64
C ASN A 74 9.05 2.57 -14.51
N LEU A 75 7.93 1.97 -14.09
CA LEU A 75 7.92 0.91 -13.08
C LEU A 75 8.27 -0.45 -13.68
N LYS A 76 7.90 -0.71 -14.94
CA LYS A 76 8.21 -1.95 -15.68
C LYS A 76 9.70 -2.28 -15.71
N ARG A 77 10.56 -1.25 -15.75
CA ARG A 77 12.03 -1.38 -15.75
C ARG A 77 12.62 -1.88 -14.43
N GLN A 78 11.83 -1.95 -13.35
CA GLN A 78 12.30 -2.45 -12.07
C GLN A 78 12.19 -3.98 -11.98
N SER A 79 13.30 -4.64 -11.66
CA SER A 79 13.33 -6.10 -11.43
C SER A 79 12.41 -6.53 -10.28
N CYS A 80 12.35 -5.73 -9.21
CA CYS A 80 11.37 -5.87 -8.14
C CYS A 80 10.89 -4.48 -7.69
N LEU A 81 9.58 -4.31 -7.54
CA LEU A 81 8.99 -3.04 -7.13
C LEU A 81 9.09 -2.82 -5.61
N TRP A 82 8.69 -3.82 -4.83
CA TRP A 82 8.62 -3.74 -3.37
C TRP A 82 9.86 -4.32 -2.70
N SER A 83 10.22 -3.76 -1.54
CA SER A 83 11.16 -4.40 -0.61
C SER A 83 10.54 -5.71 -0.10
N PRO A 84 11.31 -6.77 0.22
CA PRO A 84 10.76 -7.95 0.89
C PRO A 84 10.12 -7.60 2.25
N SER A 85 10.69 -6.64 2.99
CA SER A 85 10.21 -6.21 4.29
C SER A 85 8.87 -5.46 4.23
N TYR A 86 8.16 -5.42 5.36
CA TYR A 86 6.95 -4.63 5.60
C TYR A 86 6.89 -4.26 7.09
N PHE A 87 6.16 -3.21 7.42
CA PHE A 87 5.91 -2.78 8.79
C PHE A 87 4.40 -2.86 9.06
N VAL A 88 4.01 -3.42 10.20
CA VAL A 88 2.63 -3.52 10.65
C VAL A 88 2.58 -3.16 12.13
N SER A 89 1.60 -2.35 12.50
CA SER A 89 1.27 -2.04 13.89
C SER A 89 -0.23 -2.16 14.08
N SER A 90 -0.66 -2.78 15.18
CA SER A 90 -2.08 -2.84 15.55
C SER A 90 -2.53 -1.47 16.09
N CYS A 91 -3.77 -1.12 15.81
CA CYS A 91 -4.33 0.20 16.12
C CYS A 91 -5.41 0.13 17.21
N GLY A 92 -5.37 -0.90 18.06
CA GLY A 92 -6.34 -1.12 19.14
C GLY A 92 -6.00 -0.25 20.35
N GLY A 93 -6.39 1.03 20.33
CA GLY A 93 -6.27 1.91 21.50
C GLY A 93 -6.25 3.42 21.17
N ALA A 94 -5.68 3.80 20.04
CA ALA A 94 -5.76 5.17 19.55
C ALA A 94 -7.07 5.39 18.78
N PRO A 95 -7.75 6.55 18.93
CA PRO A 95 -8.92 6.86 18.12
C PRO A 95 -8.57 6.72 16.63
N ILE A 96 -9.40 6.00 15.88
CA ILE A 96 -9.19 5.76 14.45
C ILE A 96 -8.96 7.07 13.66
N ASN A 97 -9.51 8.17 14.16
CA ASN A 97 -9.32 9.51 13.61
C ASN A 97 -7.86 9.98 13.67
N ILE A 98 -7.11 9.68 14.74
CA ILE A 98 -5.69 10.07 14.84
C ILE A 98 -4.85 9.38 13.75
N LEU A 99 -5.12 8.10 13.51
CA LEU A 99 -4.41 7.31 12.50
C LEU A 99 -4.77 7.74 11.09
N LYS A 100 -6.06 8.07 10.85
CA LYS A 100 -6.47 8.70 9.59
C LYS A 100 -5.73 10.01 9.36
N THR A 101 -5.70 10.91 10.35
CA THR A 101 -4.97 12.18 10.24
C THR A 101 -3.48 11.96 9.99
N TYR A 102 -2.85 10.99 10.67
CA TYR A 102 -1.44 10.64 10.43
C TYR A 102 -1.20 10.20 8.97
N ILE A 103 -2.07 9.34 8.44
CA ILE A 103 -1.96 8.86 7.06
C ILE A 103 -2.23 10.01 6.09
N GLN A 104 -3.22 10.86 6.33
CA GLN A 104 -3.55 12.02 5.49
C GLN A 104 -2.41 13.04 5.43
N ASN A 105 -1.68 13.20 6.52
CA ASN A 105 -0.56 14.14 6.61
C ASN A 105 0.77 13.61 6.04
N GLN A 106 0.81 12.38 5.52
CA GLN A 106 2.00 11.88 4.82
C GLN A 106 2.25 12.70 3.55
N LYS A 107 3.52 13.02 3.28
CA LYS A 107 3.92 13.89 2.17
C LYS A 107 3.62 13.23 0.82
N VAL A 108 2.52 13.65 0.21
CA VAL A 108 2.18 13.24 -1.16
C VAL A 108 3.20 13.88 -2.11
N PRO A 109 3.88 13.09 -2.96
CA PRO A 109 4.74 13.65 -4.00
C PRO A 109 3.91 14.50 -4.96
N LEU A 110 4.45 15.64 -5.37
CA LEU A 110 3.92 16.46 -6.47
C LEU A 110 3.87 15.65 -7.79
#